data_AF-A0A1A5P7Y7-F1
#
_entry.id   AF-A0A1A5P7Y7-F1
#
_cell.length_a   1.000
_cell.length_b   1.000
_cell.length_c   1.000
_cell.angle_alpha   90.00
_cell.angle_beta   90.00
_cell.angle_gamma   90.00
#
_symmetry.space_group_name_H-M   'P 1'
#
loop_
_entity.id
_entity.type
_entity.pdbx_description
1 polymer ?
#
loop_
_entity_poly.entity_id
_entity_poly.type
_entity_poly.pdbx_seq_one_letter_code
_entity_poly.pdbx_strand_id
1 'polypeptide(L)'
;MSAPSASRERNWFQRVFAGQDVPPVFGENNVDGYALRPDRGLDGATAAWQAEVARGRELIADASLDDSGRLSEQEAGFVGDQGISLRWIMVHMIEEYARHNGHADLIREQIDGVTGA
;
A
#
# COMPACT_ATOMS: atom_id res chain seq x y z
N MET A 1 7.61 14.94 -3.50
CA MET A 1 6.50 14.35 -2.71
C MET A 1 6.76 12.86 -2.51
N SER A 2 6.46 12.32 -1.32
CA SER A 2 6.54 10.87 -1.01
C SER A 2 5.28 10.15 -1.50
N ALA A 3 5.32 8.83 -1.66
CA ALA A 3 4.21 8.05 -2.22
C ALA A 3 4.08 6.64 -1.57
N PRO A 4 4.03 6.54 -0.23
CA PRO A 4 4.05 5.25 0.47
C PRO A 4 2.88 4.33 0.08
N SER A 5 1.72 4.88 -0.32
CA SER A 5 0.55 4.11 -0.75
C SER A 5 0.84 3.20 -1.95
N ALA A 6 1.68 3.63 -2.90
CA ALA A 6 2.07 2.77 -4.02
C ALA A 6 2.91 1.57 -3.54
N SER A 7 3.85 1.81 -2.62
CA SER A 7 4.65 0.73 -2.03
C SER A 7 3.80 -0.27 -1.25
N ARG A 8 2.76 0.19 -0.52
CA ARG A 8 1.80 -0.67 0.19
C ARG A 8 1.00 -1.57 -0.77
N GLU A 9 0.44 -0.99 -1.82
CA GLU A 9 -0.31 -1.70 -2.87
C GLU A 9 0.54 -2.81 -3.51
N ARG A 10 1.78 -2.48 -3.92
CA ARG A 10 2.71 -3.47 -4.48
C ARG A 10 3.02 -4.59 -3.48
N ASN A 11 3.30 -4.24 -2.23
CA ASN A 11 3.66 -5.23 -1.22
C ASN A 11 2.53 -6.24 -1.01
N TRP A 12 1.32 -5.77 -0.75
CA TRP A 12 0.22 -6.65 -0.38
C TRP A 12 -0.32 -7.46 -1.56
N PHE A 13 -0.52 -6.86 -2.72
CA PHE A 13 -1.14 -7.57 -3.84
C PHE A 13 -0.16 -8.31 -4.74
N GLN A 14 1.00 -7.73 -5.04
CA GLN A 14 1.98 -8.38 -5.92
C GLN A 14 2.90 -9.32 -5.15
N ARG A 15 3.53 -8.85 -4.06
CA ARG A 15 4.53 -9.65 -3.35
C ARG A 15 3.92 -10.68 -2.41
N VAL A 16 2.96 -10.27 -1.57
CA VAL A 16 2.35 -11.15 -0.56
C VAL A 16 1.27 -12.04 -1.18
N PHE A 17 0.25 -11.45 -1.82
CA PHE A 17 -0.86 -12.24 -2.37
C PHE A 17 -0.45 -13.06 -3.59
N ALA A 18 0.09 -12.40 -4.63
CA ALA A 18 0.47 -13.08 -5.87
C ALA A 18 1.87 -13.74 -5.82
N GLY A 19 2.62 -13.59 -4.73
CA GLY A 19 3.94 -14.23 -4.57
C GLY A 19 5.01 -13.75 -5.56
N GLN A 20 4.83 -12.57 -6.16
CA GLN A 20 5.73 -12.07 -7.21
C GLN A 20 6.98 -11.44 -6.61
N ASP A 21 8.14 -11.81 -7.17
CA ASP A 21 9.40 -11.12 -6.90
C ASP A 21 9.53 -9.89 -7.80
N VAL A 22 8.97 -8.77 -7.33
CA VAL A 22 9.00 -7.47 -8.01
C VAL A 22 9.83 -6.46 -7.21
N PRO A 23 10.64 -5.61 -7.87
CA PRO A 23 11.46 -4.61 -7.16
C PRO A 23 10.58 -3.58 -6.44
N PRO A 24 11.13 -2.80 -5.49
CA PRO A 24 10.38 -1.72 -4.84
C PRO A 24 9.94 -0.67 -5.86
N VAL A 25 8.77 -0.06 -5.66
CA VAL A 25 8.19 0.94 -6.59
C VAL A 25 9.17 2.09 -6.85
N PHE A 26 9.94 2.49 -5.84
CA PHE A 26 10.85 3.63 -5.89
C PHE A 26 12.32 3.26 -5.71
N GLY A 27 12.66 1.99 -5.94
CA GLY A 27 14.01 1.45 -5.85
C GLY A 27 14.47 1.15 -4.43
N GLU A 28 15.61 0.46 -4.32
CA GLU A 28 16.17 -0.07 -3.06
C GLU A 28 16.50 1.01 -2.02
N ASN A 29 16.79 2.24 -2.45
CA ASN A 29 17.10 3.34 -1.54
C ASN A 29 15.85 4.08 -1.03
N ASN A 30 14.65 3.64 -1.41
CA ASN A 30 13.37 4.25 -1.01
C ASN A 30 12.25 3.19 -1.04
N VAL A 31 12.49 2.06 -0.39
CA VAL A 31 11.59 0.89 -0.41
C VAL A 31 10.20 1.26 0.13
N ASP A 32 10.18 2.05 1.21
CA ASP A 32 8.95 2.48 1.90
C ASP A 32 8.20 3.62 1.20
N GLY A 33 8.85 4.29 0.24
CA GLY A 33 8.29 5.41 -0.51
C GLY A 33 8.19 6.72 0.25
N TYR A 34 8.79 6.84 1.44
CA TYR A 34 8.76 8.07 2.26
C TYR A 34 9.81 9.10 1.85
N ALA A 35 10.88 8.72 1.14
CA ALA A 35 11.93 9.67 0.78
C ALA A 35 11.39 10.74 -0.19
N LEU A 36 11.57 12.01 0.19
CA LEU A 36 11.21 13.16 -0.62
C LEU A 36 12.22 13.34 -1.75
N ARG A 37 11.72 13.47 -2.98
CA ARG A 37 12.52 13.82 -4.13
C ARG A 37 11.99 15.06 -4.85
N PRO A 38 12.87 15.98 -5.30
CA PRO A 38 12.48 17.20 -5.98
C PRO A 38 11.91 16.95 -7.39
N ASP A 39 12.27 15.82 -8.00
CA ASP A 39 11.78 15.39 -9.32
C ASP A 39 10.39 14.73 -9.28
N ARG A 40 9.80 14.52 -8.10
CA ARG A 40 8.50 13.86 -7.94
C ARG A 40 7.45 14.79 -7.37
N GLY A 41 6.54 15.24 -8.23
CA GLY A 41 5.33 15.97 -7.84
C GLY A 41 4.18 15.06 -7.42
N LEU A 42 3.04 15.68 -7.07
CA LEU A 42 1.79 15.00 -6.74
C LEU A 42 1.34 14.08 -7.88
N ASP A 43 1.34 14.56 -9.12
CA ASP A 43 0.88 13.80 -10.28
C ASP A 43 1.66 12.49 -10.45
N GLY A 44 2.99 12.54 -10.29
CA GLY A 44 3.84 11.35 -10.37
C GLY A 44 3.57 10.37 -9.22
N ALA A 45 3.32 10.87 -8.00
CA ALA A 45 2.96 10.05 -6.85
C ALA A 45 1.59 9.36 -7.05
N THR A 46 0.59 10.12 -7.50
CA THR A 46 -0.77 9.62 -7.76
C THR A 46 -0.79 8.63 -8.91
N ALA A 47 -0.07 8.90 -10.00
CA ALA A 47 0.02 7.98 -11.14
C ALA A 47 0.69 6.64 -10.73
N ALA A 48 1.76 6.69 -9.94
CA ALA A 48 2.39 5.48 -9.42
C ALA A 48 1.42 4.67 -8.55
N TRP A 49 0.71 5.33 -7.63
CA TRP A 49 -0.28 4.66 -6.79
C TRP A 49 -1.41 4.03 -7.61
N GLN A 50 -1.99 4.76 -8.57
CA GLN A 50 -3.06 4.25 -9.43
C GLN A 50 -2.62 3.05 -10.28
N ALA A 51 -1.37 3.04 -10.75
CA ALA A 51 -0.81 1.90 -11.48
C ALA A 51 -0.73 0.65 -10.59
N GLU A 52 -0.28 0.78 -9.34
CA GLU A 52 -0.21 -0.35 -8.41
C GLU A 52 -1.61 -0.84 -8.00
N VAL A 53 -2.59 0.06 -7.82
CA VAL A 53 -4.00 -0.31 -7.60
C VAL A 53 -4.57 -1.09 -8.77
N ALA A 54 -4.35 -0.62 -10.00
CA ALA A 54 -4.83 -1.30 -11.20
C ALA A 54 -4.23 -2.71 -11.29
N ARG A 55 -2.92 -2.83 -11.05
CA ARG A 55 -2.22 -4.10 -11.03
C ARG A 55 -2.73 -5.06 -9.94
N GLY A 56 -3.00 -4.53 -8.75
CA GLY A 56 -3.59 -5.30 -7.65
C GLY A 56 -4.98 -5.84 -8.00
N ARG A 57 -5.82 -5.01 -8.63
CA ARG A 57 -7.16 -5.42 -9.10
C ARG A 57 -7.10 -6.54 -10.13
N GLU A 58 -6.17 -6.48 -11.08
CA GLU A 58 -5.97 -7.56 -12.05
C GLU A 58 -5.58 -8.87 -11.37
N LEU A 59 -4.69 -8.82 -10.38
CA LEU A 59 -4.19 -10.01 -9.68
C LEU A 59 -5.24 -10.73 -8.85
N ILE A 60 -6.25 -10.01 -8.36
CA ILE A 60 -7.31 -10.56 -7.51
C ILE A 60 -8.63 -10.76 -8.25
N ALA A 61 -8.69 -10.50 -9.55
CA ALA A 61 -9.94 -10.46 -10.31
C ALA A 61 -10.75 -11.76 -10.22
N ASP A 62 -10.07 -12.90 -10.25
CA ASP A 62 -10.67 -14.25 -10.19
C ASP A 62 -10.44 -14.96 -8.85
N ALA A 63 -9.90 -14.25 -7.85
CA ALA A 63 -9.57 -14.82 -6.55
C ALA A 63 -10.80 -14.90 -5.62
N SER A 64 -10.84 -15.95 -4.81
CA SER A 64 -11.71 -16.01 -3.64
C SER A 64 -11.14 -15.15 -2.51
N LEU A 65 -12.01 -14.56 -1.69
CA LEU A 65 -11.58 -13.86 -0.48
C LEU A 65 -10.87 -14.77 0.53
N ASP A 66 -11.09 -16.08 0.43
CA ASP A 66 -10.46 -17.06 1.32
C ASP A 66 -9.14 -17.63 0.74
N ASP A 67 -8.79 -17.26 -0.50
CA ASP A 67 -7.47 -17.55 -1.06
C ASP A 67 -6.40 -16.83 -0.25
N SER A 68 -5.24 -17.45 -0.12
CA SER A 68 -4.19 -16.99 0.77
C SER A 68 -2.90 -16.67 0.03
N GLY A 69 -2.35 -15.50 0.36
CA GLY A 69 -0.97 -15.12 0.07
C GLY A 69 -0.02 -15.65 1.14
N ARG A 70 1.26 -15.29 0.99
CA ARG A 70 2.32 -15.71 1.89
C ARG A 70 3.17 -14.54 2.35
N LEU A 71 3.27 -14.35 3.66
CA LEU A 71 4.20 -13.41 4.28
C LEU A 71 5.64 -13.90 4.13
N SER A 72 6.61 -12.98 4.18
CA SER A 72 8.01 -13.35 4.34
C SER A 72 8.23 -14.06 5.69
N GLU A 73 9.32 -14.82 5.81
CA GLU A 73 9.66 -15.48 7.09
C GLU A 73 9.82 -14.47 8.24
N GLN A 74 10.37 -13.29 7.94
CA GLN A 74 10.54 -12.23 8.91
C GLN A 74 9.18 -11.70 9.40
N GLU A 75 8.26 -11.43 8.47
CA GLU A 75 6.91 -10.94 8.81
C GLU A 75 6.10 -12.00 9.57
N ALA A 76 6.17 -13.26 9.13
CA ALA A 76 5.53 -14.37 9.80
C ALA A 76 6.03 -14.56 11.25
N GLY A 77 7.30 -14.22 11.53
CA GLY A 77 7.86 -14.21 12.88
C GLY A 77 7.15 -13.25 13.85
N PHE A 78 6.49 -12.20 13.35
CA PHE A 78 5.71 -11.27 14.18
C PHE A 78 4.25 -11.68 14.33
N VAL A 79 3.68 -12.33 13.30
CA VAL A 79 2.24 -12.65 13.23
C VAL A 79 1.94 -14.06 13.73
N GLY A 80 2.93 -14.96 13.73
CA GLY A 80 2.81 -16.36 14.17
C GLY A 80 2.24 -17.31 13.11
N ASP A 81 1.86 -16.80 11.95
CA ASP A 81 1.45 -17.55 10.77
C ASP A 81 2.04 -16.90 9.52
N GLN A 82 2.34 -17.71 8.51
CA GLN A 82 2.85 -17.28 7.22
C GLN A 82 1.73 -17.09 6.20
N GLY A 83 0.60 -17.77 6.37
CA GLY A 83 -0.56 -17.64 5.50
C GLY A 83 -1.37 -16.38 5.84
N ILE A 84 -1.81 -15.65 4.82
CA ILE A 84 -2.70 -14.50 5.02
C ILE A 84 -3.75 -14.43 3.92
N SER A 85 -5.03 -14.41 4.30
CA SER A 85 -6.12 -14.45 3.35
C SER A 85 -6.30 -13.12 2.63
N LEU A 86 -6.80 -13.17 1.39
CA LEU A 86 -7.18 -11.98 0.63
C LEU A 86 -8.19 -11.13 1.42
N ARG A 87 -9.12 -11.77 2.13
CA ARG A 87 -10.05 -11.09 3.04
C ARG A 87 -9.32 -10.23 4.07
N TRP A 88 -8.31 -10.78 4.73
CA TRP A 88 -7.53 -10.04 5.70
C TRP A 88 -6.80 -8.88 5.04
N ILE A 89 -6.15 -9.13 3.89
CA ILE A 89 -5.42 -8.09 3.13
C ILE A 89 -6.35 -6.92 2.77
N MET A 90 -7.55 -7.21 2.27
CA MET A 90 -8.51 -6.18 1.88
C MET A 90 -8.97 -5.32 3.07
N VAL A 91 -9.25 -5.95 4.23
CA VAL A 91 -9.61 -5.21 5.45
C VAL A 91 -8.43 -4.37 5.94
N HIS A 92 -7.21 -4.93 5.92
CA HIS A 92 -6.01 -4.21 6.30
C HIS A 92 -5.73 -2.99 5.41
N MET A 93 -5.93 -3.11 4.09
CA MET A 93 -5.78 -1.97 3.18
C MET A 93 -6.81 -0.87 3.45
N ILE A 94 -8.06 -1.21 3.80
CA ILE A 94 -9.07 -0.23 4.21
C ILE A 94 -8.62 0.51 5.48
N GLU A 95 -8.13 -0.20 6.49
CA GLU A 95 -7.60 0.38 7.72
C GLU A 95 -6.42 1.33 7.43
N GLU A 96 -5.47 0.90 6.60
CA GLU A 96 -4.29 1.69 6.26
C GLU A 96 -4.69 3.00 5.56
N TYR A 97 -5.64 2.94 4.61
CA TYR A 97 -6.17 4.15 3.98
C TYR A 97 -6.91 5.05 4.97
N ALA A 98 -7.78 4.49 5.82
CA ALA A 98 -8.51 5.27 6.81
C ALA A 98 -7.55 6.00 7.77
N ARG A 99 -6.53 5.31 8.28
CA ARG A 99 -5.51 5.87 9.16
C ARG A 99 -4.76 7.02 8.49
N HIS A 100 -4.33 6.84 7.24
CA HIS A 100 -3.59 7.87 6.52
C HIS A 100 -4.45 9.06 6.12
N ASN A 101 -5.70 8.83 5.69
CA ASN A 101 -6.63 9.89 5.36
C ASN A 101 -6.99 10.72 6.59
N GLY A 102 -7.18 10.08 7.75
CA GLY A 102 -7.39 10.80 9.01
C GLY A 102 -6.21 11.72 9.37
N HIS A 103 -4.97 11.25 9.21
CA HIS A 103 -3.81 12.13 9.40
C HIS A 103 -3.73 13.27 8.39
N ALA A 104 -4.06 13.01 7.13
CA ALA A 104 -4.06 14.04 6.08
C ALA A 104 -5.15 15.09 6.34
N ASP A 105 -6.31 14.67 6.85
CA ASP A 105 -7.41 15.57 7.21
C ASP A 105 -6.99 16.52 8.33
N LEU A 106 -6.40 16.01 9.42
CA LEU A 106 -5.87 16.86 10.50
C LEU A 106 -4.86 17.92 9.99
N ILE A 107 -4.01 17.57 9.02
CA ILE A 107 -3.07 18.52 8.41
C ILE A 107 -3.82 19.56 7.59
N ARG A 108 -4.81 19.14 6.79
CA ARG A 108 -5.65 20.04 5.99
C ARG A 108 -6.42 21.02 6.88
N GLU A 109 -7.07 20.53 7.94
CA GLU A 109 -7.81 21.35 8.92
C GLU A 109 -6.92 22.44 9.54
N GLN A 110 -5.64 22.12 9.82
CA GLN A 110 -4.68 23.08 10.34
C GLN A 110 -4.23 24.15 9.31
N ILE A 111 -4.39 23.87 8.01
CA ILE A 111 -4.01 24.78 6.92
C ILE A 111 -5.17 25.70 6.55
N ASP A 112 -6.39 25.16 6.43
CA ASP A 112 -7.56 25.90 5.92
C ASP A 112 -8.57 26.33 7.02
N GLY A 113 -8.46 25.78 8.23
CA GLY A 113 -9.34 26.08 9.36
C GLY A 113 -10.73 25.44 9.29
N VAL A 114 -11.00 24.57 8.31
CA VAL A 114 -12.29 23.89 8.12
C VAL A 114 -12.23 22.48 8.70
N THR A 115 -13.00 22.22 9.75
CA THR A 115 -13.05 20.90 10.41
C THR A 115 -14.01 19.94 9.73
N GLY A 116 -13.61 18.68 9.60
CA GLY A 116 -14.40 17.59 9.03
C GLY A 116 -14.44 17.60 7.50
N ALA A 117 -14.59 16.39 6.94
CA ALA A 117 -14.72 16.09 5.52
C ALA A 117 -15.97 15.24 5.25
#